data_AF-A0A9P5LED0-F1
#
_entry.id   AF-A0A9P5LED0-F1
#
_cell.length_a   1.000
_cell.length_b   1.000
_cell.length_c   1.000
_cell.angle_alpha   90.00
_cell.angle_beta   90.00
_cell.angle_gamma   90.00
#
_symmetry.space_group_name_H-M   'P 1'
#
loop_
_entity.id
_entity.type
_entity.pdbx_description
1 polymer ?
#
loop_
_entity_poly.entity_id
_entity_poly.type
_entity_poly.pdbx_seq_one_letter_code
_entity_poly.pdbx_strand_id
1 'polypeptide(L)'
;MLFSSPMAAFQMAPPFGPSGLPLRNNTSNTNSVRALEPGSLHEALQPATSTFASTIDSHLRTIRESLVTAQKDIFPHRTIHQEAMSKLRACQDAVRLIQDDIDESKQNLTRLHEETAEQAALAPQLQALQDNNMSLPPEIAQAIRSYDSRRAAKSDEVKKQEATISAKTEQLHRARLDLDAAEKNSNMLEDEIQGLQAAVTRGTEAARLAHMFGVVVQLGPEGLASIERIYPEIGSLLESLLAARGKAMQLPQQLQGDVKEDPGDI
;
A
#
# COMPACT_ATOMS: atom_id res chain seq x y z
N MET A 1 22.66 17.59 4.48
CA MET A 1 22.84 18.62 5.52
C MET A 1 22.55 17.99 6.86
N LEU A 2 23.45 18.16 7.82
CA LEU A 2 23.48 17.50 9.13
C LEU A 2 22.36 18.03 10.02
N PHE A 3 21.45 17.17 10.48
CA PHE A 3 20.50 17.49 11.55
C PHE A 3 21.23 17.39 12.89
N SER A 4 21.63 18.52 13.47
CA SER A 4 22.01 18.58 14.89
C SER A 4 20.75 18.64 15.74
N SER A 5 20.53 17.60 16.54
CA SER A 5 19.52 17.54 17.59
C SER A 5 19.92 18.44 18.77
N PRO A 6 19.04 19.30 19.31
CA PRO A 6 19.25 19.90 20.63
C PRO A 6 18.65 18.94 21.67
N MET A 7 19.33 17.81 21.92
CA MET A 7 19.06 16.94 23.06
C MET A 7 20.31 16.88 23.93
N ALA A 8 20.68 18.01 24.54
CA ALA A 8 21.73 18.07 25.55
C ALA A 8 21.58 19.34 26.40
N ALA A 9 20.76 19.28 27.44
CA ALA A 9 20.94 19.99 28.73
C ALA A 9 19.72 19.80 29.65
N PHE A 10 19.38 18.55 29.99
CA PHE A 10 18.66 18.27 31.24
C PHE A 10 19.67 17.64 32.19
N GLN A 11 20.52 18.48 32.79
CA GLN A 11 21.22 18.08 34.02
C GLN A 11 20.18 18.14 35.16
N MET A 12 19.78 16.96 35.63
CA MET A 12 19.06 16.79 36.88
C MET A 12 19.95 17.31 38.02
N ALA A 13 19.70 18.52 38.50
CA ALA A 13 20.23 18.95 39.78
C ALA A 13 19.49 18.19 40.90
N PRO A 14 20.19 17.49 41.81
CA PRO A 14 19.55 16.83 42.94
C PRO A 14 19.21 17.88 44.02
N PRO A 15 17.99 17.92 44.57
CA PRO A 15 17.72 18.73 45.75
C PRO A 15 17.85 17.86 47.01
N PHE A 16 18.56 18.41 48.02
CA PHE A 16 18.61 18.05 49.45
C PHE A 16 19.74 17.11 50.00
N GLY A 17 20.72 17.72 50.71
CA GLY A 17 21.36 17.25 51.96
C GLY A 17 22.86 16.85 51.91
N PRO A 18 23.68 16.93 53.01
CA PRO A 18 23.37 17.25 54.41
C PRO A 18 24.26 18.34 55.09
N SER A 19 23.87 18.68 56.32
CA SER A 19 24.46 19.63 57.26
C SER A 19 25.95 19.43 57.61
N GLY A 20 26.67 20.55 57.74
CA GLY A 20 27.98 20.66 58.40
C GLY A 20 28.09 21.98 59.16
N LEU A 21 27.84 21.93 60.47
CA LEU A 21 28.07 22.97 61.50
C LEU A 21 29.57 23.35 61.58
N PRO A 22 29.96 24.56 62.06
CA PRO A 22 29.83 24.89 63.48
C PRO A 22 29.43 26.33 63.87
N LEU A 23 28.76 26.40 65.03
CA LEU A 23 28.73 27.44 66.07
C LEU A 23 29.01 28.91 65.70
N ARG A 24 28.04 29.80 66.00
CA ARG A 24 28.08 30.74 67.16
C ARG A 24 26.82 31.62 67.24
N ASN A 25 26.15 31.52 68.40
CA ASN A 25 25.12 32.38 69.03
C ASN A 25 24.68 33.69 68.35
N ASN A 26 23.37 33.88 68.11
CA ASN A 26 22.45 34.60 69.01
C ASN A 26 21.05 34.82 68.39
N THR A 27 20.02 34.40 69.15
CA THR A 27 18.67 34.97 69.29
C THR A 27 17.80 35.36 68.07
N SER A 28 16.67 34.63 67.98
CA SER A 28 15.30 35.13 67.76
C SER A 28 14.91 35.64 66.36
N ASN A 29 14.22 34.81 65.57
CA ASN A 29 12.78 35.00 65.34
C ASN A 29 12.16 33.91 64.47
N THR A 30 10.96 33.54 64.91
CA THR A 30 9.88 32.75 64.31
C THR A 30 9.71 32.83 62.79
N ASN A 31 9.24 31.71 62.23
CA ASN A 31 8.47 31.57 61.00
C ASN A 31 9.15 31.96 59.68
N SER A 32 9.64 30.94 58.98
CA SER A 32 9.70 30.93 57.51
C SER A 32 9.48 29.53 56.97
N VAL A 33 8.41 28.87 57.42
CA VAL A 33 7.59 28.12 56.46
C VAL A 33 6.87 29.20 55.67
N ARG A 34 7.50 29.69 54.61
CA ARG A 34 6.84 30.59 53.65
C ARG A 34 5.82 29.71 52.94
N ALA A 35 4.62 29.62 53.52
CA ALA A 35 3.44 29.13 52.82
C ALA A 35 3.36 29.96 51.53
N LEU A 36 3.54 29.30 50.40
CA LEU A 36 3.41 29.92 49.10
C LEU A 36 1.93 30.24 48.93
N GLU A 37 1.56 31.48 49.26
CA GLU A 37 0.23 32.02 48.98
C GLU A 37 -0.09 31.76 47.50
N PRO A 38 -1.26 31.17 47.16
CA PRO A 38 -1.58 30.76 45.79
C PRO A 38 -1.49 31.91 44.78
N GLY A 39 -1.71 33.15 45.21
CA GLY A 39 -1.50 34.35 44.38
C GLY A 39 -0.03 34.61 44.00
N SER A 40 0.91 34.36 44.92
CA SER A 40 2.35 34.56 44.69
C SER A 40 2.96 33.52 43.76
N LEU A 41 2.42 32.30 43.77
CA LEU A 41 2.86 31.19 42.93
C LEU A 41 2.32 31.35 41.50
N HIS A 42 1.10 31.87 41.34
CA HIS A 42 0.54 32.22 40.04
C HIS A 42 1.35 33.33 39.34
N GLU A 43 1.70 34.39 40.05
CA GLU A 43 2.49 35.52 39.53
C GLU A 43 3.93 35.10 39.18
N ALA A 44 4.53 34.18 39.95
CA ALA A 44 5.85 33.62 39.67
C ALA A 44 5.88 32.65 38.47
N LEU A 45 4.78 31.94 38.20
CA LEU A 45 4.68 30.96 37.10
C LEU A 45 4.17 31.57 35.78
N GLN A 46 3.53 32.74 35.80
CA GLN A 46 3.05 33.48 34.63
C GLN A 46 4.04 33.55 33.43
N PRO A 47 5.34 33.85 33.64
CA PRO A 47 6.31 33.87 32.54
C PRO A 47 6.55 32.50 31.89
N ALA A 48 6.55 31.42 32.69
CA ALA A 48 6.69 30.07 32.18
C ALA A 48 5.41 29.64 31.45
N THR A 49 4.24 29.92 32.02
CA THR A 49 2.93 29.65 31.43
C THR A 49 2.76 30.34 30.08
N SER A 50 3.15 31.61 29.94
CA SER A 50 3.09 32.34 28.66
C SER A 50 4.05 31.79 27.60
N THR A 51 5.24 31.33 28.01
CA THR A 51 6.20 30.66 27.12
C THR A 51 5.66 29.31 26.64
N PHE A 52 5.05 28.52 27.54
CA PHE A 52 4.43 27.24 27.15
C PHE A 52 3.20 27.44 26.26
N ALA A 53 2.33 28.39 26.59
CA ALA A 53 1.15 28.71 25.79
C ALA A 53 1.54 29.13 24.36
N SER A 54 2.51 30.05 24.22
CA SER A 54 2.99 30.49 22.90
C SER A 54 3.64 29.36 22.08
N THR A 55 4.38 28.46 22.75
CA THR A 55 4.99 27.28 22.09
C THR A 55 3.92 26.30 21.63
N ILE A 56 2.90 26.04 22.44
CA ILE A 56 1.76 25.18 22.10
C ILE A 56 0.96 25.78 20.93
N ASP A 57 0.70 27.09 20.94
CA ASP A 57 -0.01 27.77 19.85
C ASP A 57 0.77 27.72 18.53
N SER A 58 2.10 27.86 18.60
CA SER A 58 2.98 27.69 17.44
C SER A 58 2.88 26.27 16.86
N HIS A 59 2.97 25.24 17.72
CA HIS A 59 2.81 23.86 17.28
C HIS A 59 1.42 23.57 16.73
N LEU A 60 0.35 24.10 17.34
CA LEU A 60 -1.01 23.96 16.82
C LEU A 60 -1.17 24.60 15.45
N ARG A 61 -0.55 25.76 15.21
CA ARG A 61 -0.53 26.40 13.89
C ARG A 61 0.16 25.50 12.86
N THR A 62 1.35 24.98 13.17
CA THR A 62 2.09 24.08 12.27
C THR A 62 1.32 22.78 11.98
N ILE A 63 0.69 22.18 12.99
CA ILE A 63 -0.11 20.96 12.81
C ILE A 63 -1.32 21.24 11.91
N ARG A 64 -2.02 22.37 12.09
CA ARG A 64 -3.16 22.77 11.25
C ARG A 64 -2.74 23.01 9.80
N GLU A 65 -1.62 23.71 9.58
CA GLU A 65 -1.07 23.93 8.23
C GLU A 65 -0.73 22.60 7.55
N SER A 66 -0.08 21.69 8.28
CA SER A 66 0.25 20.35 7.78
C SER A 66 -1.01 19.54 7.44
N LEU A 67 -2.06 19.64 8.26
CA LEU A 67 -3.33 18.95 8.04
C LEU A 67 -4.06 19.46 6.79
N VAL A 68 -4.06 20.78 6.58
CA VAL A 68 -4.67 21.39 5.38
C VAL A 68 -3.94 20.96 4.12
N THR A 69 -2.61 20.90 4.14
CA THR A 69 -1.80 20.40 3.02
C THR A 69 -2.09 18.93 2.75
N ALA A 70 -2.04 18.07 3.77
CA ALA A 70 -2.35 16.65 3.62
C ALA A 70 -3.79 16.42 3.09
N GLN A 71 -4.77 17.21 3.52
CA GLN A 71 -6.14 17.12 3.03
C GLN A 71 -6.24 17.56 1.56
N LYS A 72 -5.51 18.61 1.15
CA LYS A 72 -5.43 19.03 -0.26
C LYS A 72 -4.81 17.97 -1.15
N ASP A 73 -3.84 17.21 -0.64
CA ASP A 73 -3.16 16.17 -1.41
C ASP A 73 -4.03 14.91 -1.55
N ILE A 74 -4.78 14.52 -0.50
CA ILE A 74 -5.65 13.31 -0.54
C ILE A 74 -6.73 13.36 -1.62
N PHE A 75 -7.33 14.53 -1.89
CA PHE A 75 -8.42 14.65 -2.86
C PHE A 75 -8.00 14.29 -4.29
N PRO A 76 -6.94 14.88 -4.87
CA PRO A 76 -6.37 14.45 -6.14
C PRO A 76 -6.03 12.96 -6.19
N HIS A 77 -5.41 12.41 -5.15
CA HIS A 77 -5.05 10.98 -5.12
C HIS A 77 -6.29 10.08 -5.19
N ARG A 78 -7.42 10.44 -4.55
CA ARG A 78 -8.67 9.68 -4.66
C ARG A 78 -9.23 9.66 -6.09
N THR A 79 -9.20 10.79 -6.78
CA THR A 79 -9.66 10.87 -8.18
C THR A 79 -8.75 10.04 -9.10
N ILE A 80 -7.42 10.16 -8.93
CA ILE A 80 -6.44 9.39 -9.69
C ILE A 80 -6.59 7.88 -9.43
N HIS A 81 -6.82 7.48 -8.18
CA HIS A 81 -7.08 6.09 -7.82
C HIS A 81 -8.39 5.57 -8.42
N GLN A 82 -9.45 6.39 -8.45
CA GLN A 82 -10.70 6.01 -9.12
C GLN A 82 -10.51 5.78 -10.61
N GLU A 83 -9.72 6.64 -11.29
CA GLU A 83 -9.35 6.43 -12.69
C GLU A 83 -8.50 5.17 -12.88
N ALA A 84 -7.54 4.91 -11.99
CA ALA A 84 -6.72 3.70 -12.01
C ALA A 84 -7.57 2.44 -11.84
N MET A 85 -8.53 2.44 -10.91
CA MET A 85 -9.49 1.35 -10.73
C MET A 85 -10.40 1.16 -11.95
N SER A 86 -10.80 2.26 -12.61
CA SER A 86 -11.57 2.17 -13.86
C SER A 86 -10.74 1.52 -14.98
N LYS A 87 -9.46 1.88 -15.11
CA LYS A 87 -8.53 1.27 -16.08
C LYS A 87 -8.29 -0.21 -15.75
N LEU A 88 -8.08 -0.54 -14.48
CA LEU A 88 -7.91 -1.92 -14.02
C LEU A 88 -9.10 -2.80 -14.43
N ARG A 89 -10.33 -2.34 -14.19
CA ARG A 89 -11.55 -3.06 -14.62
C ARG A 89 -11.60 -3.24 -16.14
N ALA A 90 -11.29 -2.19 -16.89
CA ALA A 90 -11.26 -2.27 -18.36
C ALA A 90 -10.21 -3.29 -18.86
N CYS A 91 -9.04 -3.37 -18.22
CA CYS A 91 -8.03 -4.38 -18.53
C CYS A 91 -8.52 -5.80 -18.18
N GLN A 92 -9.18 -5.98 -17.03
CA GLN A 92 -9.77 -7.28 -16.64
C GLN A 92 -10.83 -7.74 -17.63
N ASP A 93 -11.73 -6.83 -18.05
CA ASP A 93 -12.77 -7.11 -19.04
C ASP A 93 -12.16 -7.47 -20.40
N ALA A 94 -11.10 -6.76 -20.82
CA ALA A 94 -10.40 -7.04 -22.08
C ALA A 94 -9.73 -8.42 -22.08
N VAL A 95 -9.03 -8.79 -21.00
CA VAL A 95 -8.42 -10.12 -20.84
C VAL A 95 -9.49 -11.22 -20.91
N ARG A 96 -10.63 -11.00 -20.23
CA ARG A 96 -11.75 -11.94 -20.24
C ARG A 96 -12.32 -12.12 -21.64
N LEU A 97 -12.57 -11.02 -22.35
CA LEU A 97 -13.12 -11.06 -23.70
C LEU A 97 -12.19 -11.80 -24.67
N ILE A 98 -10.88 -11.53 -24.63
CA ILE A 98 -9.89 -12.25 -25.47
C ILE A 98 -9.85 -13.74 -25.12
N GLN A 99 -9.99 -14.09 -23.83
CA GLN A 99 -10.01 -15.48 -23.38
C GLN A 99 -11.24 -16.23 -23.91
N ASP A 100 -12.43 -15.64 -23.78
CA ASP A 100 -13.68 -16.20 -24.31
C ASP A 100 -13.57 -16.42 -25.84
N ASP A 101 -13.00 -15.44 -26.54
CA ASP A 101 -12.71 -15.45 -27.97
C ASP A 101 -11.72 -16.54 -28.42
N ILE A 102 -10.77 -16.90 -27.56
CA ILE A 102 -9.83 -18.01 -27.81
C ILE A 102 -10.54 -19.34 -27.59
N ASP A 103 -11.35 -19.44 -26.55
CA ASP A 103 -12.04 -20.68 -26.20
C ASP A 103 -13.11 -21.03 -27.25
N GLU A 104 -13.85 -20.05 -27.77
CA GLU A 104 -14.72 -20.24 -28.94
C GLU A 104 -13.91 -20.69 -30.16
N SER A 105 -12.78 -20.02 -30.45
CA SER A 105 -11.93 -20.40 -31.59
C SER A 105 -11.39 -21.82 -31.46
N LYS A 106 -11.03 -22.27 -30.26
CA LYS A 106 -10.60 -23.65 -29.98
C LYS A 106 -11.72 -24.66 -30.18
N GLN A 107 -12.95 -24.35 -29.73
CA GLN A 107 -14.11 -25.22 -29.98
C GLN A 107 -14.35 -25.39 -31.49
N ASN A 108 -14.27 -24.29 -32.25
CA ASN A 108 -14.40 -24.35 -33.71
C ASN A 108 -13.27 -25.15 -34.36
N LEU A 109 -12.03 -25.02 -33.87
CA LEU A 109 -10.89 -25.81 -34.34
C LEU A 109 -11.09 -27.32 -34.06
N THR A 110 -11.59 -27.69 -32.88
CA THR A 110 -11.91 -29.10 -32.56
C THR A 110 -12.93 -29.68 -33.53
N ARG A 111 -14.02 -28.95 -33.81
CA ARG A 111 -15.02 -29.36 -34.81
C ARG A 111 -14.41 -29.54 -36.19
N LEU A 112 -13.58 -28.60 -36.64
CA LEU A 112 -12.89 -28.71 -37.93
C LEU A 112 -11.95 -29.92 -37.98
N HIS A 113 -11.26 -30.26 -36.89
CA HIS A 113 -10.44 -31.46 -36.83
C HIS A 113 -11.26 -32.75 -36.89
N GLU A 114 -12.39 -32.82 -36.19
CA GLU A 114 -13.33 -33.95 -36.27
C GLU A 114 -13.81 -34.15 -37.71
N GLU A 115 -14.29 -33.08 -38.36
CA GLU A 115 -14.72 -33.12 -39.75
C GLU A 115 -13.59 -33.49 -40.73
N THR A 116 -12.36 -33.03 -40.45
CA THR A 116 -11.19 -33.36 -41.28
C THR A 116 -10.77 -34.81 -41.07
N ALA A 117 -10.91 -35.36 -39.87
CA ALA A 117 -10.64 -36.76 -39.56
C ALA A 117 -11.65 -37.70 -40.24
N GLU A 118 -12.94 -37.34 -40.24
CA GLU A 118 -13.98 -38.05 -41.00
C GLU A 118 -13.65 -38.09 -42.49
N GLN A 119 -13.18 -36.96 -43.05
CA GLN A 119 -12.73 -36.91 -44.44
C GLN A 119 -11.43 -37.70 -44.67
N ALA A 120 -10.49 -37.68 -43.74
CA ALA A 120 -9.27 -38.46 -43.87
C ALA A 120 -9.55 -39.98 -43.90
N ALA A 121 -10.59 -40.44 -43.19
CA ALA A 121 -10.98 -41.84 -43.16
C ALA A 121 -11.49 -42.37 -44.53
N LEU A 122 -12.08 -41.51 -45.36
CA LEU A 122 -12.59 -41.87 -46.70
C LEU A 122 -11.50 -41.83 -47.79
N ALA A 123 -10.42 -41.08 -47.57
CA ALA A 123 -9.33 -40.92 -48.53
C ALA A 123 -8.70 -42.24 -49.04
N PRO A 124 -8.36 -43.24 -48.20
CA PRO A 124 -7.77 -44.49 -48.69
C PRO A 124 -8.72 -45.30 -49.58
N GLN A 125 -10.04 -45.23 -49.33
CA GLN A 125 -11.03 -45.91 -50.17
C GLN A 125 -11.16 -45.25 -51.54
N LEU A 126 -11.15 -43.91 -51.60
CA LEU A 126 -11.17 -43.18 -52.85
C LEU A 126 -9.89 -43.40 -53.67
N GLN A 127 -8.73 -43.46 -53.00
CA GLN A 127 -7.46 -43.73 -53.66
C GLN A 127 -7.41 -45.17 -54.20
N ALA A 128 -7.88 -46.16 -53.44
CA ALA A 128 -8.00 -47.52 -53.93
C ALA A 128 -8.94 -47.63 -55.16
N LEU A 129 -10.00 -46.81 -55.24
CA LEU A 129 -10.87 -46.76 -56.42
C LEU A 129 -10.19 -46.14 -57.64
N GLN A 130 -9.30 -45.16 -57.43
CA GLN A 130 -8.48 -44.55 -58.50
C GLN A 130 -7.42 -45.53 -59.01
N ASP A 131 -6.76 -46.25 -58.10
CA ASP A 131 -5.66 -47.15 -58.43
C ASP A 131 -6.12 -48.44 -59.14
N ASN A 132 -7.33 -48.93 -58.83
CA ASN A 132 -7.85 -50.20 -59.38
C ASN A 132 -8.59 -50.05 -60.73
N ASN A 133 -8.97 -48.84 -61.15
CA ASN A 133 -9.74 -48.62 -62.38
C ASN A 133 -8.99 -47.72 -63.37
N MET A 134 -8.44 -48.32 -64.43
CA MET A 134 -7.74 -47.61 -65.51
C MET A 134 -8.61 -46.59 -66.28
N SER A 135 -9.92 -46.55 -66.04
CA SER A 135 -10.84 -45.52 -66.56
C SER A 135 -12.09 -45.46 -65.68
N LEU A 136 -12.04 -44.62 -64.63
CA LEU A 136 -13.24 -44.30 -63.86
C LEU A 136 -14.24 -43.54 -64.74
N PRO A 137 -15.55 -43.81 -64.63
CA PRO A 137 -16.58 -42.97 -65.23
C PRO A 137 -16.36 -41.48 -64.90
N PRO A 138 -16.59 -40.57 -65.86
CA PRO A 138 -16.25 -39.16 -65.72
C PRO A 138 -16.94 -38.49 -64.51
N GLU A 139 -18.16 -38.90 -64.19
CA GLU A 139 -18.91 -38.42 -63.02
C GLU A 139 -18.21 -38.79 -61.70
N ILE A 140 -17.69 -40.01 -61.58
CA ILE A 140 -16.96 -40.49 -60.40
C ILE A 140 -15.61 -39.77 -60.29
N ALA A 141 -14.90 -39.61 -61.41
CA ALA A 141 -13.64 -38.87 -61.44
C ALA A 141 -13.83 -37.38 -61.09
N GLN A 142 -14.95 -36.76 -61.45
CA GLN A 142 -15.30 -35.39 -61.05
C GLN A 142 -15.67 -35.32 -59.57
N ALA A 143 -16.43 -36.29 -59.05
CA ALA A 143 -16.79 -36.38 -57.65
C ALA A 143 -15.55 -36.50 -56.75
N ILE A 144 -14.56 -37.33 -57.11
CA ILE A 144 -13.31 -37.47 -56.34
C ILE A 144 -12.50 -36.17 -56.37
N ARG A 145 -12.38 -35.51 -57.53
CA ARG A 145 -11.70 -34.19 -57.61
C ARG A 145 -12.40 -33.12 -56.76
N SER A 146 -13.73 -33.13 -56.72
CA SER A 146 -14.50 -32.23 -55.85
C SER A 146 -14.31 -32.54 -54.37
N TYR A 147 -14.07 -33.81 -54.03
CA TYR A 147 -13.78 -34.25 -52.68
C TYR A 147 -12.40 -33.77 -52.23
N ASP A 148 -11.37 -34.02 -53.04
CA ASP A 148 -10.00 -33.57 -52.75
C ASP A 148 -9.91 -32.05 -52.61
N SER A 149 -10.66 -31.33 -53.46
CA SER A 149 -10.75 -29.86 -53.39
C SER A 149 -11.40 -29.40 -52.07
N ARG A 150 -12.48 -30.06 -51.61
CA ARG A 150 -13.13 -29.77 -50.33
C ARG A 150 -12.23 -30.10 -49.14
N ARG A 151 -11.49 -31.20 -49.21
CA ARG A 151 -10.53 -31.61 -48.17
C ARG A 151 -9.38 -30.61 -48.06
N ALA A 152 -8.83 -30.16 -49.19
CA ALA A 152 -7.80 -29.12 -49.22
C ALA A 152 -8.31 -27.81 -48.61
N ALA A 153 -9.52 -27.37 -49.00
CA ALA A 153 -10.14 -26.17 -48.45
C ALA A 153 -10.33 -26.24 -46.91
N LYS A 154 -10.80 -27.39 -46.38
CA LYS A 154 -10.90 -27.58 -44.92
C LYS A 154 -9.54 -27.58 -44.23
N SER A 155 -8.52 -28.17 -44.85
CA SER A 155 -7.16 -28.13 -44.29
C SER A 155 -6.62 -26.71 -44.21
N ASP A 156 -6.94 -25.85 -45.17
CA ASP A 156 -6.55 -24.45 -45.15
C ASP A 156 -7.36 -23.65 -44.12
N GLU A 157 -8.64 -23.99 -43.90
CA GLU A 157 -9.48 -23.43 -42.84
C GLU A 157 -8.94 -23.77 -41.44
N VAL A 158 -8.50 -25.02 -41.22
CA VAL A 158 -7.82 -25.44 -39.98
C VAL A 158 -6.58 -24.58 -39.74
N LYS A 159 -5.68 -24.45 -40.73
CA LYS A 159 -4.46 -23.62 -40.60
C LYS A 159 -4.79 -22.16 -40.30
N LYS A 160 -5.83 -21.61 -40.94
CA LYS A 160 -6.28 -20.23 -40.71
C LYS A 160 -6.78 -20.06 -39.27
N GLN A 161 -7.51 -21.05 -38.75
CA GLN A 161 -8.02 -21.03 -37.40
C GLN A 161 -6.89 -21.18 -36.36
N GLU A 162 -5.92 -22.05 -36.59
CA GLU A 162 -4.70 -22.18 -35.77
C GLU A 162 -3.89 -20.88 -35.72
N ALA A 163 -3.73 -20.21 -36.87
CA ALA A 163 -3.06 -18.90 -36.95
C ALA A 163 -3.83 -17.82 -36.17
N THR A 164 -5.17 -17.84 -36.24
CA THR A 164 -6.03 -16.91 -35.51
C THR A 164 -5.92 -17.13 -34.00
N ILE A 165 -5.92 -18.38 -33.52
CA ILE A 165 -5.71 -18.71 -32.11
C ILE A 165 -4.33 -18.25 -31.65
N SER A 166 -3.29 -18.46 -32.46
CA SER A 166 -1.93 -18.05 -32.14
C SER A 166 -1.82 -16.53 -31.98
N ALA A 167 -2.41 -15.77 -32.91
CA ALA A 167 -2.46 -14.31 -32.83
C ALA A 167 -3.26 -13.81 -31.61
N LYS A 168 -4.42 -14.39 -31.32
CA LYS A 168 -5.20 -14.05 -30.12
C LYS A 168 -4.46 -14.40 -28.83
N THR A 169 -3.69 -15.48 -28.81
CA THR A 169 -2.88 -15.89 -27.65
C THR A 169 -1.75 -14.87 -27.38
N GLU A 170 -1.13 -14.35 -28.43
CA GLU A 170 -0.15 -13.26 -28.28
C GLU A 170 -0.81 -11.97 -27.78
N GLN A 171 -2.00 -11.63 -28.29
CA GLN A 171 -2.80 -10.51 -27.77
C GLN A 171 -3.17 -10.68 -26.30
N LEU A 172 -3.57 -11.89 -25.89
CA LEU A 172 -3.84 -12.23 -24.49
C LEU A 172 -2.61 -12.03 -23.61
N HIS A 173 -1.43 -12.42 -24.09
CA HIS A 173 -0.19 -12.20 -23.35
C HIS A 173 0.07 -10.71 -23.12
N ARG A 174 -0.08 -9.88 -24.16
CA ARG A 174 0.07 -8.42 -24.04
C ARG A 174 -0.97 -7.81 -23.09
N ALA A 175 -2.24 -8.21 -23.21
CA ALA A 175 -3.32 -7.75 -22.34
C ALA A 175 -3.09 -8.12 -20.85
N ARG A 176 -2.48 -9.28 -20.58
CA ARG A 176 -2.07 -9.67 -19.21
C ARG A 176 -0.93 -8.82 -18.66
N LEU A 177 0.01 -8.39 -19.50
CA LEU A 177 1.07 -7.45 -19.08
C LEU A 177 0.48 -6.08 -18.73
N ASP A 178 -0.46 -5.59 -19.54
CA ASP A 178 -1.17 -4.34 -19.26
C ASP A 178 -2.00 -4.42 -17.97
N LEU A 179 -2.64 -5.58 -17.73
CA LEU A 179 -3.36 -5.84 -16.48
C LEU A 179 -2.41 -5.83 -15.27
N ASP A 180 -1.29 -6.53 -15.32
CA ASP A 180 -0.28 -6.54 -14.23
C ASP A 180 0.26 -5.12 -13.95
N ALA A 181 0.51 -4.33 -15.00
CA ALA A 181 0.91 -2.93 -14.85
C ALA A 181 -0.18 -2.08 -14.19
N ALA A 182 -1.45 -2.28 -14.56
CA ALA A 182 -2.58 -1.59 -13.96
C ALA A 182 -2.81 -1.99 -12.50
N GLU A 183 -2.64 -3.27 -12.15
CA GLU A 183 -2.73 -3.78 -10.78
C GLU A 183 -1.64 -3.16 -9.90
N LYS A 184 -0.39 -3.16 -10.36
CA LYS A 184 0.73 -2.53 -9.64
C LYS A 184 0.48 -1.04 -9.39
N ASN A 185 0.04 -0.31 -10.42
CA ASN A 185 -0.28 1.11 -10.28
C ASN A 185 -1.44 1.35 -9.29
N SER A 186 -2.49 0.52 -9.34
CA SER A 186 -3.62 0.61 -8.40
C SER A 186 -3.18 0.37 -6.96
N ASN A 187 -2.38 -0.67 -6.71
CA ASN A 187 -1.89 -1.03 -5.37
C ASN A 187 -0.99 0.08 -4.80
N MET A 188 -0.08 0.63 -5.61
CA MET A 188 0.75 1.75 -5.19
C MET A 188 -0.08 2.97 -4.77
N LEU A 189 -1.09 3.34 -5.56
CA LEU A 189 -1.99 4.45 -5.24
C LEU A 189 -2.82 4.18 -3.98
N GLU A 190 -3.23 2.93 -3.76
CA GLU A 190 -3.93 2.54 -2.55
C GLU A 190 -3.05 2.69 -1.30
N ASP A 191 -1.80 2.20 -1.36
CA ASP A 191 -0.81 2.36 -0.30
C ASP A 191 -0.53 3.84 0.03
N GLU A 192 -0.38 4.68 -1.01
CA GLU A 192 -0.21 6.13 -0.84
C GLU A 192 -1.41 6.78 -0.15
N ILE A 193 -2.63 6.46 -0.58
CA ILE A 193 -3.86 6.99 0.03
C ILE A 193 -3.97 6.53 1.50
N GLN A 194 -3.70 5.26 1.79
CA GLN A 194 -3.72 4.75 3.16
C GLN A 194 -2.67 5.43 4.04
N GLY A 195 -1.46 5.63 3.51
CA GLY A 195 -0.38 6.37 4.18
C GLY A 195 -0.78 7.82 4.51
N LEU A 196 -1.36 8.54 3.53
CA LEU A 196 -1.84 9.90 3.71
C LEU A 196 -3.01 9.97 4.72
N GLN A 197 -3.95 9.05 4.67
CA GLN A 197 -5.06 8.97 5.63
C GLN A 197 -4.55 8.72 7.05
N ALA A 198 -3.62 7.80 7.23
CA ALA A 198 -3.01 7.53 8.52
C ALA A 198 -2.24 8.75 9.06
N ALA A 199 -1.56 9.50 8.18
CA ALA A 199 -0.89 10.74 8.55
C ALA A 199 -1.87 11.82 9.00
N VAL A 200 -3.00 11.98 8.30
CA VAL A 200 -4.07 12.91 8.70
C VAL A 200 -4.64 12.53 10.06
N THR A 201 -4.98 11.25 10.29
CA THR A 201 -5.49 10.81 11.59
C THR A 201 -4.52 11.14 12.72
N ARG A 202 -3.23 10.81 12.58
CA ARG A 202 -2.20 11.16 13.58
C ARG A 202 -2.10 12.68 13.78
N GLY A 203 -2.16 13.45 12.70
CA GLY A 203 -2.14 14.92 12.77
C GLY A 203 -3.34 15.48 13.53
N THR A 204 -4.55 14.94 13.32
CA THR A 204 -5.75 15.35 14.05
C THR A 204 -5.67 15.04 15.55
N GLU A 205 -5.15 13.87 15.91
CA GLU A 205 -4.96 13.48 17.31
C GLU A 205 -3.90 14.35 17.99
N ALA A 206 -2.78 14.63 17.32
CA ALA A 206 -1.75 15.53 17.81
C ALA A 206 -2.30 16.94 18.04
N ALA A 207 -3.12 17.47 17.12
CA ALA A 207 -3.79 18.76 17.28
C ALA A 207 -4.73 18.76 18.50
N ARG A 208 -5.49 17.69 18.69
CA ARG A 208 -6.40 17.53 19.84
C ARG A 208 -5.63 17.55 21.16
N LEU A 209 -4.54 16.79 21.25
CA LEU A 209 -3.70 16.73 22.45
C LEU A 209 -3.03 18.08 22.73
N ALA A 210 -2.41 18.70 21.72
CA ALA A 210 -1.79 20.02 21.88
C ALA A 210 -2.81 21.06 22.35
N HIS A 211 -4.06 20.99 21.86
CA HIS A 211 -5.13 21.86 22.33
C HIS A 211 -5.49 21.61 23.80
N MET A 212 -5.64 20.34 24.20
CA MET A 212 -5.89 19.98 25.61
C MET A 212 -4.76 20.47 26.52
N PHE A 213 -3.50 20.27 26.14
CA PHE A 213 -2.34 20.77 26.90
C PHE A 213 -2.34 22.30 26.99
N GLY A 214 -2.68 23.01 25.91
CA GLY A 214 -2.79 24.46 25.91
C GLY A 214 -3.84 24.98 26.90
N VAL A 215 -5.02 24.34 26.93
CA VAL A 215 -6.09 24.67 27.90
C VAL A 215 -5.62 24.43 29.33
N VAL A 216 -4.93 23.31 29.60
CA VAL A 216 -4.46 23.01 30.96
C VAL A 216 -3.36 23.97 31.42
N VAL A 217 -2.44 24.35 30.53
CA VAL A 217 -1.40 25.35 30.82
C VAL A 217 -2.04 26.71 31.17
N GLN A 218 -3.11 27.11 30.46
CA GLN A 218 -3.85 28.34 30.73
C GLN A 218 -4.63 28.31 32.06
N LEU A 219 -5.09 27.14 32.51
CA LEU A 219 -5.82 26.97 33.78
C LEU A 219 -4.93 27.01 35.04
N GLY A 220 -3.61 26.95 34.91
CA GLY A 220 -2.68 27.12 36.04
C GLY A 220 -2.58 25.93 37.02
N PRO A 221 -2.17 26.14 38.29
CA PRO A 221 -1.85 25.07 39.26
C PRO A 221 -3.00 24.08 39.54
N GLU A 222 -4.25 24.54 39.45
CA GLU A 222 -5.43 23.68 39.61
C GLU A 222 -5.62 22.70 38.43
N GLY A 223 -5.17 23.07 37.23
CA GLY A 223 -5.11 22.19 36.06
C GLY A 223 -3.99 21.15 36.15
N LEU A 224 -2.86 21.48 36.77
CA LEU A 224 -1.72 20.57 37.00
C LEU A 224 -2.06 19.43 37.99
N ALA A 225 -2.88 19.68 39.01
CA ALA A 225 -3.36 18.63 39.93
C ALA A 225 -4.23 17.56 39.22
N SER A 226 -4.87 17.92 38.10
CA SER A 226 -5.58 16.96 37.25
C SER A 226 -4.64 16.16 36.34
N ILE A 227 -3.46 16.71 36.01
CA ILE A 227 -2.41 16.03 35.21
C ILE A 227 -1.74 14.90 35.99
N GLU A 228 -1.52 15.01 37.30
CA GLU A 228 -0.96 13.89 38.10
C GLU A 228 -1.81 12.60 38.00
N ARG A 229 -3.12 12.73 37.75
CA ARG A 229 -4.01 11.58 37.51
C ARG A 229 -3.95 11.02 36.08
N ILE A 230 -3.59 11.84 35.08
CA ILE A 230 -3.62 11.48 33.65
C ILE A 230 -2.21 11.15 33.11
N TYR A 231 -1.16 11.46 33.87
CA TYR A 231 0.25 11.17 33.54
C TYR A 231 0.53 9.72 33.10
N PRO A 232 -0.07 8.68 33.72
CA PRO A 232 0.13 7.28 33.30
C PRO A 232 -0.46 6.99 31.91
N GLU A 233 -1.60 7.61 31.58
CA GLU A 233 -2.29 7.42 30.30
C GLU A 233 -1.59 8.17 29.16
N ILE A 234 -1.06 9.36 29.44
CA ILE A 234 -0.25 10.13 28.47
C ILE A 234 1.10 9.45 28.24
N GLY A 235 1.74 8.94 29.29
CA GLY A 235 3.02 8.22 29.19
C GLY A 235 2.92 6.94 28.37
N SER A 236 1.90 6.12 28.63
CA SER A 236 1.64 4.88 27.87
C SER A 236 1.27 5.14 26.40
N LEU A 237 0.56 6.23 26.11
CA LEU A 237 0.24 6.62 24.73
C LEU A 237 1.47 7.15 23.98
N LEU A 238 2.34 7.92 24.64
CA LEU A 238 3.62 8.36 24.08
C LEU A 238 4.56 7.19 23.81
N GLU A 239 4.64 6.22 24.73
CA GLU A 239 5.37 4.96 24.50
C GLU A 239 4.78 4.18 23.32
N SER A 240 3.45 4.09 23.21
CA SER A 240 2.79 3.42 22.08
C SER A 240 3.06 4.14 20.75
N LEU A 241 3.06 5.48 20.73
CA LEU A 241 3.37 6.29 19.54
C LEU A 241 4.86 6.23 19.17
N LEU A 242 5.76 6.18 20.15
CA LEU A 242 7.20 5.99 19.93
C LEU A 242 7.53 4.56 19.47
N ALA A 243 6.88 3.55 20.03
CA ALA A 243 7.00 2.16 19.60
C ALA A 243 6.43 1.95 18.18
N ALA A 244 5.33 2.61 17.83
CA ALA A 244 4.79 2.61 16.46
C ALA A 244 5.76 3.27 15.46
N ARG A 245 6.48 4.33 15.87
CA ARG A 245 7.55 4.94 15.07
C ARG A 245 8.77 4.02 14.92
N GLY A 246 9.11 3.25 15.96
CA GLY A 246 10.19 2.25 15.92
C GLY A 246 9.89 1.08 14.99
N LYS A 247 8.65 0.60 14.95
CA LYS A 247 8.20 -0.45 14.01
C LYS A 247 8.17 0.03 12.55
N ALA A 248 7.84 1.30 12.31
CA ALA A 248 7.90 1.90 10.98
C ALA A 248 9.33 2.07 10.43
N MET A 249 10.37 2.02 11.27
CA MET A 249 11.78 2.01 10.84
C MET A 249 12.39 0.60 10.75
N GLN A 250 11.68 -0.46 11.14
CA GLN A 250 12.21 -1.84 11.16
C GLN A 250 11.74 -2.74 10.00
N LEU A 251 10.94 -2.24 9.06
CA LEU A 251 10.76 -2.88 7.76
C LEU A 251 11.49 -2.03 6.70
N PRO A 252 12.48 -2.57 5.95
CA PRO A 252 12.55 -3.95 5.48
C PRO A 252 13.91 -4.65 5.76
N GLN A 253 13.92 -5.76 6.51
CA GLN A 253 15.02 -6.72 6.41
C GLN A 253 14.66 -8.17 6.80
N GLN A 254 13.39 -8.55 6.63
CA GLN A 254 12.96 -9.95 6.73
C GLN A 254 12.16 -10.38 5.50
N LEU A 255 12.75 -10.17 4.32
CA LEU A 255 12.48 -10.95 3.10
C LEU A 255 13.81 -11.08 2.33
N GLN A 256 14.85 -11.58 2.98
CA GLN A 256 16.00 -12.17 2.30
C GLN A 256 16.05 -13.61 2.80
N GLY A 257 15.72 -14.53 1.91
CA GLY A 257 15.52 -15.93 2.23
C GLY A 257 16.74 -16.58 2.86
N ASP A 258 16.44 -17.62 3.64
CA ASP A 258 17.31 -18.75 3.86
C ASP A 258 17.86 -19.25 2.52
N VAL A 259 19.09 -18.85 2.17
CA VAL A 259 19.98 -19.66 1.35
C VAL A 259 21.00 -20.23 2.31
N LYS A 260 20.72 -21.46 2.75
CA LYS A 260 21.71 -22.30 3.40
C LYS A 260 22.64 -22.80 2.30
N GLU A 261 23.74 -22.08 2.08
CA GLU A 261 24.93 -22.64 1.43
C GLU A 261 25.47 -23.74 2.36
N ASP A 262 25.36 -25.00 1.93
CA ASP A 262 26.19 -26.07 2.46
C ASP A 262 27.51 -26.07 1.66
N PRO A 263 28.67 -25.94 2.32
CA PRO A 263 29.96 -26.17 1.69
C PRO A 263 30.38 -27.63 1.90
N GLY A 264 30.68 -28.36 0.83
CA GLY A 264 31.27 -29.69 0.99
C GLY A 264 31.39 -30.52 -0.27
N ASP A 265 32.62 -30.61 -0.75
CA ASP A 265 33.12 -31.55 -1.76
C ASP A 265 32.72 -33.02 -1.50
N ILE A 266 32.30 -33.73 -2.57
CA ILE A 266 32.87 -34.97 -3.16
C ILE A 266 31.87 -35.49 -4.23
#